data_AF-A0AAU2QEC0-F1
#
_entry.id   AF-A0AAU2QEC0-F1
#
_cell.length_a   1.000
_cell.length_b   1.000
_cell.length_c   1.000
_cell.angle_alpha   90.00
_cell.angle_beta   90.00
_cell.angle_gamma   90.00
#
_symmetry.space_group_name_H-M   'P 1'
#
loop_
_entity.id
_entity.type
_entity.pdbx_description
1 polymer ?
#
loop_
_entity_poly.entity_id
_entity_poly.type
_entity_poly.pdbx_seq_one_letter_code
_entity_poly.pdbx_strand_id
1 'polypeptide(L)'
;MELTELLADAMRDQHLSTEALAYETGIRVPRIKAFVEDGAAGPIHPTSEELAELAQVLSLPLPDVVAASQDHRSVSPAGHPV
;
A
#
# COMPACT_ATOMS: atom_id res chain seq x y z
N MET A 1 -1.98 -9.77 6.28
CA MET A 1 -1.28 -8.53 6.67
C MET A 1 -1.72 -7.52 5.64
N GLU A 2 -2.24 -6.39 6.09
CA GLU A 2 -2.79 -5.41 5.15
C GLU A 2 -1.68 -4.62 4.46
N LEU A 3 -1.97 -4.09 3.27
CA LEU A 3 -1.02 -3.29 2.50
C LEU A 3 -0.51 -2.07 3.27
N THR A 4 -1.38 -1.43 4.07
CA THR A 4 -1.01 -0.29 4.93
C THR A 4 0.09 -0.67 5.92
N GLU A 5 -0.10 -1.77 6.64
CA GLU A 5 0.86 -2.27 7.64
C GLU A 5 2.18 -2.67 6.98
N LEU A 6 2.12 -3.40 5.87
CA LEU A 6 3.31 -3.82 5.12
C LEU A 6 4.15 -2.63 4.65
N LEU A 7 3.51 -1.60 4.09
CA LEU A 7 4.19 -0.40 3.62
C LEU A 7 4.75 0.42 4.80
N ALA A 8 3.98 0.60 5.88
CA ALA A 8 4.44 1.34 7.05
C ALA A 8 5.64 0.67 7.73
N ASP A 9 5.64 -0.67 7.84
CA ASP A 9 6.75 -1.43 8.41
C ASP A 9 8.01 -1.34 7.55
N ALA A 10 7.89 -1.57 6.23
CA ALA A 10 9.02 -1.49 5.32
C ALA A 10 9.61 -0.08 5.21
N MET A 11 8.76 0.96 5.19
CA MET A 11 9.21 2.35 5.21
C MET A 11 9.92 2.69 6.53
N ARG A 12 9.45 2.15 7.66
CA ARG A 12 10.08 2.34 8.96
C ARG A 12 11.45 1.67 9.02
N ASP A 13 11.56 0.43 8.55
CA ASP A 13 12.82 -0.34 8.52
C ASP A 13 13.90 0.40 7.70
N GLN A 14 13.48 0.98 6.56
CA GLN A 14 14.38 1.71 5.66
C GLN A 14 14.48 3.23 5.93
N HIS A 15 13.81 3.75 6.96
CA HIS A 15 13.70 5.18 7.25
C HIS A 15 13.26 6.04 6.04
N LEU A 16 12.34 5.52 5.22
CA LEU A 16 11.83 6.20 4.04
C LEU A 16 10.59 7.04 4.35
N SER A 17 10.58 8.28 3.88
CA SER A 17 9.41 9.15 3.87
C SER A 17 8.52 8.86 2.64
N THR A 18 7.24 9.22 2.71
CA THR A 18 6.29 9.15 1.58
C THR A 18 6.79 9.92 0.34
N GLU A 19 7.47 11.04 0.56
CA GLU A 19 8.09 11.84 -0.50
C GLU A 19 9.29 11.16 -1.15
N ALA A 20 10.13 10.49 -0.34
CA ALA A 20 11.27 9.73 -0.85
C ALA A 20 10.79 8.51 -1.64
N LEU A 21 9.80 7.78 -1.12
CA LEU A 21 9.21 6.64 -1.81
C LEU A 21 8.57 7.04 -3.15
N ALA A 22 7.87 8.18 -3.18
CA ALA A 22 7.31 8.74 -4.41
C ALA A 22 8.39 9.12 -5.43
N TYR A 23 9.51 9.67 -4.97
CA TYR A 23 10.64 10.03 -5.82
C TYR A 23 11.28 8.78 -6.45
N GLU A 24 11.54 7.75 -5.64
CA GLU A 24 12.20 6.51 -6.09
C GLU A 24 11.31 5.66 -7.00
N THR A 25 10.01 5.59 -6.72
CA THR A 25 9.04 4.80 -7.52
C THR A 25 8.49 5.55 -8.74
N GLY A 26 8.69 6.87 -8.80
CA GLY A 26 8.02 7.74 -9.79
C GLY A 26 6.50 7.88 -9.59
N ILE A 27 5.93 7.28 -8.53
CA ILE A 27 4.52 7.39 -8.19
C ILE A 27 4.25 8.73 -7.53
N ARG A 28 3.14 9.38 -7.88
CA ARG A 28 2.78 10.68 -7.29
C ARG A 28 2.58 10.56 -5.77
N VAL A 29 3.17 11.47 -4.99
CA VAL A 29 3.06 11.53 -3.51
C VAL A 29 1.63 11.33 -2.98
N PRO A 30 0.57 11.94 -3.55
CA PRO A 30 -0.80 11.72 -3.06
C PRO A 30 -1.27 10.27 -3.17
N ARG A 31 -0.78 9.51 -4.17
CA ARG A 31 -1.11 8.08 -4.32
C ARG A 31 -0.36 7.24 -3.30
N ILE A 32 0.94 7.51 -3.09
CA ILE A 32 1.71 6.82 -2.03
C ILE A 32 1.04 7.05 -0.66
N LYS A 33 0.61 8.28 -0.36
CA LYS A 33 -0.14 8.56 0.88
C LYS A 33 -1.41 7.72 0.98
N ALA A 34 -2.21 7.66 -0.08
CA ALA A 34 -3.41 6.83 -0.10
C ALA A 34 -3.11 5.34 0.12
N PHE A 35 -2.01 4.81 -0.43
CA PHE A 35 -1.62 3.42 -0.19
C PHE A 35 -1.16 3.17 1.25
N VAL A 36 -0.48 4.13 1.87
CA VAL A 36 -0.02 4.01 3.26
C VAL A 36 -1.17 4.20 4.26
N GLU A 37 -2.13 5.09 3.96
CA GLU A 37 -3.25 5.44 4.85
C GLU A 37 -4.45 4.50 4.67
N ASP A 38 -4.86 4.24 3.42
CA ASP A 38 -6.07 3.49 3.07
C ASP A 38 -5.78 2.10 2.46
N GLY A 39 -4.52 1.80 2.14
CA GLY A 39 -4.14 0.52 1.54
C GLY A 39 -4.77 0.31 0.17
N ALA A 40 -5.15 -0.94 -0.09
CA ALA A 40 -5.91 -1.29 -1.31
C ALA A 40 -7.44 -1.19 -1.13
N ALA A 41 -7.91 -0.85 0.08
CA ALA A 41 -9.32 -0.70 0.41
C ALA A 41 -9.87 0.71 0.13
N GLY A 42 -8.98 1.69 -0.04
CA GLY A 42 -9.34 3.07 -0.37
C GLY A 42 -9.86 3.25 -1.81
N PRO A 43 -10.34 4.46 -2.14
CA PRO A 43 -10.84 4.79 -3.48
C PRO A 43 -9.74 4.79 -4.57
N ILE A 44 -8.48 4.73 -4.15
CA ILE A 44 -7.31 4.74 -5.01
C ILE A 44 -6.67 3.35 -4.93
N HIS A 45 -6.97 2.51 -5.92
CA HIS A 45 -6.37 1.19 -6.01
C HIS A 45 -4.99 1.24 -6.68
N PRO A 46 -3.98 0.55 -6.13
CA PRO A 46 -2.67 0.41 -6.76
C PRO A 46 -2.75 -0.52 -7.97
N THR A 47 -2.03 -0.18 -9.03
CA THR A 47 -1.90 -1.05 -10.22
C THR A 47 -0.82 -2.10 -10.01
N SER A 48 -0.81 -3.15 -10.85
CA SER A 48 0.25 -4.16 -10.80
C SER A 48 1.65 -3.60 -11.02
N GLU A 49 1.78 -2.57 -11.87
CA GLU A 49 3.06 -1.86 -12.08
C GLU A 49 3.46 -1.11 -10.81
N GLU A 50 2.54 -0.36 -10.19
CA GLU A 50 2.84 0.36 -8.95
C GLU A 50 3.22 -0.58 -7.79
N LEU A 51 2.56 -1.74 -7.69
CA LEU A 51 2.91 -2.77 -6.70
C LEU A 51 4.31 -3.35 -6.97
N ALA A 52 4.71 -3.49 -8.24
CA ALA A 52 6.04 -3.93 -8.61
C ALA A 52 7.12 -2.90 -8.25
N GLU A 53 6.87 -1.62 -8.53
CA GLU A 53 7.78 -0.53 -8.15
C GLU A 53 7.92 -0.42 -6.62
N LEU A 54 6.81 -0.50 -5.89
CA LEU A 54 6.81 -0.51 -4.42
C LEU A 54 7.60 -1.71 -3.86
N ALA A 55 7.37 -2.91 -4.40
CA ALA A 55 8.11 -4.10 -4.00
C ALA A 55 9.62 -3.95 -4.25
N GLN A 56 10.00 -3.38 -5.39
CA GLN A 56 11.40 -3.17 -5.75
C GLN A 56 12.09 -2.16 -4.81
N VAL A 57 11.51 -0.97 -4.64
CA VAL A 57 12.10 0.09 -3.80
C VAL A 57 12.12 -0.33 -2.32
N LEU A 58 11.08 -1.02 -1.87
CA LEU A 58 11.00 -1.48 -0.49
C LEU A 58 11.76 -2.79 -0.23
N SER A 59 12.41 -3.36 -1.25
CA SER A 59 13.07 -4.68 -1.18
C SER A 59 12.15 -5.78 -0.63
N LEU A 60 10.85 -5.69 -0.93
CA LEU A 60 9.82 -6.65 -0.52
C LEU A 60 9.57 -7.68 -1.62
N PRO A 61 9.19 -8.92 -1.26
CA PRO A 61 8.75 -9.90 -2.25
C PRO A 61 7.46 -9.43 -2.92
N LEU A 62 7.45 -9.30 -4.25
CA LEU A 62 6.26 -8.93 -5.01
C LEU A 62 5.01 -9.78 -4.69
N PRO A 63 5.10 -11.10 -4.48
CA PRO A 63 3.94 -11.91 -4.08
C PRO A 63 3.31 -11.46 -2.77
N ASP A 64 4.11 -11.03 -1.79
CA ASP A 64 3.63 -10.55 -0.50
C ASP A 64 2.94 -9.19 -0.62
N VAL A 65 3.50 -8.29 -1.44
CA VAL A 65 2.88 -6.98 -1.73
C VAL A 65 1.55 -7.15 -2.47
N VAL A 66 1.49 -8.06 -3.45
CA VAL A 66 0.26 -8.40 -4.17
C VAL A 66 -0.75 -9.05 -3.24
N ALA A 67 -0.34 -10.01 -2.41
CA ALA A 67 -1.22 -10.64 -1.44
C ALA A 67 -1.79 -9.61 -0.45
N ALA A 68 -0.97 -8.70 0.07
CA ALA A 68 -1.41 -7.63 0.97
C ALA A 68 -2.37 -6.65 0.30
N SER A 69 -2.24 -6.41 -1.01
CA SER A 69 -3.21 -5.60 -1.78
C SER A 69 -4.54 -6.34 -2.02
N GLN A 70 -4.54 -7.67 -1.92
CA GLN A 70 -5.71 -8.54 -2.10
C GLN A 70 -6.32 -9.02 -0.77
N ASP A 71 -5.65 -8.77 0.35
CA ASP A 71 -6.11 -9.09 1.70
C ASP A 71 -7.09 -8.01 2.19
N HIS A 72 -8.12 -7.67 1.38
CA HIS A 72 -9.20 -6.74 1.74
C HIS A 72 -10.30 -7.42 2.60
N ARG A 73 -9.94 -8.51 3.29
CA ARG A 73 -10.93 -9.37 3.94
C ARG A 73 -11.34 -8.82 5.31
N SER A 74 -12.44 -8.07 5.25
CA SER A 74 -13.52 -8.01 6.25
C SER A 74 -13.50 -6.89 7.29
N VAL A 75 -13.63 -5.66 6.83
CA VAL A 75 -14.61 -4.73 7.45
C VAL A 75 -15.81 -4.61 6.52
N SER A 76 -16.80 -5.49 6.71
CA SER A 76 -18.16 -5.21 6.26
C SER A 76 -18.65 -3.92 6.92
N PRO A 77 -19.33 -3.01 6.20
CA PRO A 77 -20.03 -1.89 6.81
C PRO A 77 -21.23 -2.45 7.59
N ALA A 78 -21.03 -2.78 8.86
CA ALA A 78 -22.13 -3.05 9.78
C ALA A 78 -22.84 -1.71 10.03
N GLY A 79 -23.95 -1.46 9.33
CA GLY A 79 -24.67 -0.19 9.46
C GLY A 79 -25.97 -0.06 8.69
N HIS A 80 -26.76 -1.13 8.54
CA HIS A 80 -28.21 -0.98 8.35
C HIS A 80 -28.96 -2.23 8.79
N PRO A 81 -29.77 -2.11 9.85
CA PRO A 81 -31.07 -2.75 9.86
C PRO A 81 -32.17 -1.69 9.95
N VAL A 82 -33.22 -1.98 9.17
CA VAL A 82 -34.52 -1.30 9.06
C VAL A 82 -35.32 -1.31 10.36
#